data_AF-A0A0C3NIK8-F1
#
_entry.id   AF-A0A0C3NIK8-F1
#
_cell.length_a   1.000
_cell.length_b   1.000
_cell.length_c   1.000
_cell.angle_alpha   90.00
_cell.angle_beta   90.00
_cell.angle_gamma   90.00
#
_symmetry.space_group_name_H-M   'P 1'
#
loop_
_entity.id
_entity.type
_entity.pdbx_description
1 polymer ?
#
loop_
_entity_poly.entity_id
_entity_poly.type
_entity_poly.pdbx_seq_one_letter_code
_entity_poly.pdbx_strand_id
1 'polypeptide(L)'
;MKNIVVIILIAWSISSCSDWLDVQPKTAIPADKLFETESGFKDALTGFYLKMTDIGLYGKELSYGYIEALACNYDGYPEFGGLSWKPRIYEYDNLFLSKKDGIYLKMYNIIVNINNFLGYLEKNRSVIKTEHYYEVMKAEALGLRAFLHFDLLRLFGPVYKVNPAAKAISYRTTFDRQATPALPANQVVDLLLKDLQTADSLLEKHDTRFFWKSYEREDEPGYELFLDQRQTRMNVYAVKAMLARVYCYKGDDESKVKAVEYANEVIEAPYFELYKNARSFLYNEQIFGLNIYEFDKIVTEHFNTAIDYTSAEQHFNILQSRFQKIYEWGEGGNSDWRSQSQCFKDKNEGGGYKYCRKYEQDGLTDYNGKDMLALIRLPEMYYIVAECADAATSAEALNTVRWARGISYDDEIIAGAHYDRLDTRPEYDNSQTYRVNEIMKEYRKEFYAEGKLFYFYKLHNYVTYEGAPLKDVRDKYRWPLPDDEIIFGNND
;
A
#
# COMPACT_ATOMS: atom_id res chain seq x y z
N MET A 1 -51.29 -54.16 -38.93
CA MET A 1 -51.56 -52.70 -38.96
C MET A 1 -52.50 -52.34 -37.81
N LYS A 2 -52.19 -51.24 -37.11
CA LYS A 2 -53.01 -50.48 -36.14
C LYS A 2 -53.13 -51.01 -34.70
N ASN A 3 -52.09 -50.68 -33.93
CA ASN A 3 -52.05 -49.99 -32.63
C ASN A 3 -53.35 -49.89 -31.80
N ILE A 4 -53.30 -50.43 -30.57
CA ILE A 4 -53.95 -49.83 -29.39
C ILE A 4 -52.87 -49.68 -28.32
N VAL A 5 -52.56 -48.42 -28.01
CA VAL A 5 -51.61 -47.98 -26.99
C VAL A 5 -52.31 -48.02 -25.64
N VAL A 6 -51.86 -48.88 -24.73
CA VAL A 6 -52.25 -48.83 -23.31
C VAL A 6 -51.18 -48.00 -22.59
N ILE A 7 -51.60 -46.82 -22.12
CA ILE A 7 -50.82 -45.94 -21.25
C ILE A 7 -50.82 -46.58 -19.86
N ILE A 8 -49.67 -47.11 -19.43
CA ILE A 8 -49.39 -47.40 -18.02
C ILE A 8 -48.42 -46.33 -17.53
N LEU A 9 -48.94 -45.47 -16.66
CA LEU A 9 -48.18 -44.50 -15.87
C LEU A 9 -47.13 -45.25 -15.04
N ILE A 10 -45.88 -45.15 -15.47
CA ILE A 10 -44.71 -45.46 -14.65
C ILE A 10 -44.41 -44.18 -13.86
N ALA A 11 -44.91 -44.13 -12.62
CA ALA A 11 -44.47 -43.15 -11.63
C ALA A 11 -43.05 -43.55 -11.19
N TRP A 12 -42.04 -42.99 -11.84
CA TRP A 12 -40.67 -43.00 -11.32
C TRP A 12 -40.58 -41.96 -10.21
N SER A 13 -40.59 -42.47 -8.99
CA SER A 13 -40.08 -41.85 -7.79
C SER A 13 -38.70 -41.25 -8.04
N ILE A 14 -38.67 -39.92 -8.19
CA ILE A 14 -37.45 -39.11 -8.14
C ILE A 14 -37.08 -39.02 -6.66
N SER A 15 -36.32 -39.99 -6.18
CA SER A 15 -35.56 -39.85 -4.94
C SER A 15 -34.40 -38.89 -5.25
N SER A 16 -34.63 -37.61 -4.98
CA SER A 16 -33.56 -36.62 -4.90
C SER A 16 -32.64 -37.03 -3.74
N CYS A 17 -31.45 -37.51 -4.07
CA CYS A 17 -30.32 -37.51 -3.14
C CYS A 17 -30.06 -36.06 -2.75
N SER A 18 -30.50 -35.64 -1.57
CA SER A 18 -30.36 -34.27 -1.07
C SER A 18 -28.97 -33.94 -0.51
N ASP A 19 -28.03 -34.89 -0.42
CA ASP A 19 -26.76 -34.68 0.30
C ASP A 19 -25.49 -34.98 -0.52
N TRP A 20 -25.57 -35.03 -1.86
CA TRP A 20 -24.41 -35.39 -2.70
C TRP A 20 -23.64 -34.19 -3.28
N LEU A 21 -24.01 -32.95 -2.94
CA LEU A 21 -23.36 -31.73 -3.44
C LEU A 21 -22.85 -30.78 -2.36
N ASP A 22 -22.65 -31.28 -1.13
CA ASP A 22 -22.02 -30.53 -0.05
C ASP A 22 -20.68 -31.15 0.36
N VAL A 23 -19.85 -31.45 -0.65
CA VAL A 23 -18.44 -31.76 -0.40
C VAL A 23 -17.73 -30.43 -0.10
N GLN A 24 -17.89 -29.95 1.13
CA GLN A 24 -17.02 -28.91 1.68
C GLN A 24 -15.57 -29.39 1.55
N PRO A 25 -14.62 -28.55 1.10
CA PRO A 25 -13.22 -28.92 1.14
C PRO A 25 -12.89 -29.40 2.54
N LYS A 26 -12.28 -30.58 2.71
CA LYS A 26 -11.99 -31.19 4.02
C LYS A 26 -11.16 -30.29 4.96
N THR A 27 -10.66 -29.16 4.46
CA THR A 27 -9.82 -28.19 5.14
C THR A 27 -10.46 -26.80 5.32
N ALA A 28 -11.67 -26.55 4.78
CA ALA A 28 -12.34 -25.25 4.92
C ALA A 28 -13.33 -25.28 6.10
N ILE A 29 -13.11 -24.42 7.10
CA ILE A 29 -14.06 -24.21 8.20
C ILE A 29 -15.19 -23.32 7.67
N PRO A 30 -16.47 -23.75 7.73
CA PRO A 30 -17.60 -22.91 7.36
C PRO A 30 -17.61 -21.60 8.15
N ALA A 31 -17.98 -20.49 7.50
CA ALA A 31 -17.92 -19.17 8.15
C ALA A 31 -18.80 -19.07 9.40
N ASP A 32 -19.98 -19.67 9.37
CA ASP A 32 -20.88 -19.75 10.53
C ASP A 32 -20.22 -20.46 11.71
N LYS A 33 -19.44 -21.52 11.45
CA LYS A 33 -18.66 -22.25 12.46
C LYS A 33 -17.46 -21.47 12.96
N LEU A 34 -16.73 -20.80 12.05
CA LEU A 34 -15.57 -19.98 12.41
C LEU A 34 -15.98 -18.87 13.40
N PHE A 35 -17.12 -18.22 13.17
CA PHE A 35 -17.58 -17.10 13.98
C PHE A 35 -18.43 -17.49 15.20
N GLU A 36 -18.42 -18.76 15.63
CA GLU A 36 -19.03 -19.20 16.90
C GLU A 36 -18.16 -18.82 18.13
N THR A 37 -16.89 -18.48 17.93
CA THR A 37 -15.92 -18.22 19.02
C THR A 37 -15.11 -16.95 18.80
N GLU A 38 -14.66 -16.30 19.89
CA GLU A 38 -13.77 -15.14 19.82
C GLU A 38 -12.43 -15.45 19.11
N SER A 39 -11.88 -16.66 19.31
CA SER A 39 -10.67 -17.11 18.61
C SER A 39 -10.86 -17.10 17.09
N GLY A 40 -12.01 -17.57 16.59
CA GLY A 40 -12.27 -17.57 15.16
C GLY A 40 -12.36 -16.17 14.55
N PHE A 41 -12.76 -15.16 15.32
CA PHE A 41 -12.64 -13.76 14.90
C PHE A 41 -11.18 -13.30 14.82
N LYS A 42 -10.33 -13.67 15.80
CA LYS A 42 -8.89 -13.38 15.75
C LYS A 42 -8.22 -14.03 14.53
N ASP A 43 -8.57 -15.28 14.24
CA ASP A 43 -8.04 -16.06 13.12
C ASP A 43 -8.46 -15.44 11.79
N ALA A 44 -9.74 -15.09 11.64
CA ALA A 44 -10.25 -14.44 10.44
C ALA A 44 -9.55 -13.10 10.16
N LEU A 45 -9.42 -12.24 11.17
CA LEU A 45 -8.77 -10.95 11.04
C LEU A 45 -7.28 -11.11 10.69
N THR A 46 -6.58 -12.04 11.34
CA THR A 46 -5.19 -12.38 11.01
C THR A 46 -5.06 -12.89 9.57
N GLY A 47 -6.03 -13.68 9.10
CA GLY A 47 -6.12 -14.13 7.72
C GLY A 47 -6.19 -12.99 6.70
N PHE A 48 -6.72 -11.81 7.05
CA PHE A 48 -6.72 -10.65 6.14
C PHE A 48 -5.31 -10.11 5.94
N TYR A 49 -4.55 -9.93 7.03
CA TYR A 49 -3.16 -9.50 6.97
C TYR A 49 -2.30 -10.51 6.20
N LEU A 50 -2.46 -11.81 6.46
CA LEU A 50 -1.74 -12.87 5.71
C LEU A 50 -2.08 -12.88 4.21
N LYS A 51 -3.32 -12.56 3.83
CA LYS A 51 -3.67 -12.42 2.40
C LYS A 51 -3.04 -11.17 1.78
N MET A 52 -2.85 -10.09 2.54
CA MET A 52 -2.18 -8.89 2.06
C MET A 52 -0.67 -9.12 1.79
N THR A 53 -0.03 -10.07 2.49
CA THR A 53 1.40 -10.40 2.26
C THR A 53 1.65 -11.20 0.98
N ASP A 54 0.61 -11.58 0.24
CA ASP A 54 0.74 -12.27 -1.03
C ASP A 54 1.66 -11.49 -1.99
N ILE A 55 2.56 -12.19 -2.69
CA ILE A 55 3.52 -11.56 -3.60
C ILE A 55 2.83 -10.80 -4.74
N GLY A 56 1.63 -11.21 -5.15
CA GLY A 56 0.78 -10.50 -6.12
C GLY A 56 0.14 -9.22 -5.55
N LEU A 57 0.34 -8.92 -4.26
CA LEU A 57 -0.07 -7.70 -3.58
C LEU A 57 1.16 -7.05 -2.90
N TYR A 58 1.08 -6.76 -1.59
CA TYR A 58 2.08 -5.96 -0.88
C TYR A 58 3.38 -6.72 -0.63
N GLY A 59 3.36 -8.06 -0.69
CA GLY A 59 4.57 -8.86 -0.57
C GLY A 59 5.59 -8.62 -1.68
N LYS A 60 5.17 -8.11 -2.85
CA LYS A 60 6.06 -7.70 -3.94
C LYS A 60 5.44 -6.69 -4.90
N GLU A 61 4.36 -7.02 -5.60
CA GLU A 61 3.90 -6.20 -6.74
C GLU A 61 3.43 -4.78 -6.40
N LEU A 62 2.92 -4.56 -5.19
CA LEU A 62 2.49 -3.25 -4.67
C LEU A 62 3.52 -2.60 -3.74
N SER A 63 4.71 -3.18 -3.62
CA SER A 63 5.86 -2.63 -2.90
C SER A 63 7.02 -2.43 -3.88
N TYR A 64 8.02 -3.30 -3.87
CA TYR A 64 9.24 -3.14 -4.66
C TYR A 64 9.15 -3.70 -6.09
N GLY A 65 8.05 -4.34 -6.46
CA GLY A 65 7.84 -5.01 -7.75
C GLY A 65 7.23 -4.10 -8.82
N TYR A 66 6.09 -4.52 -9.39
CA TYR A 66 5.48 -3.88 -10.55
C TYR A 66 5.17 -2.38 -10.37
N ILE A 67 4.58 -1.98 -9.23
CA ILE A 67 4.23 -0.58 -9.00
C ILE A 67 5.46 0.34 -8.97
N GLU A 68 6.59 -0.16 -8.48
CA GLU A 68 7.86 0.57 -8.47
C GLU A 68 8.48 0.63 -9.87
N ALA A 69 8.37 -0.46 -10.63
CA ALA A 69 8.81 -0.50 -12.02
C ALA A 69 8.01 0.51 -12.88
N LEU A 70 6.70 0.68 -12.61
CA LEU A 70 5.87 1.72 -13.24
C LEU A 70 6.33 3.14 -12.89
N ALA A 71 6.96 3.36 -11.74
CA ALA A 71 7.59 4.63 -11.39
C ALA A 71 8.96 4.85 -12.07
N CYS A 72 9.43 3.87 -12.86
CA CYS A 72 10.69 3.90 -13.61
C CYS A 72 11.94 4.14 -12.75
N ASN A 73 11.91 3.71 -11.48
CA ASN A 73 13.08 3.74 -10.60
C ASN A 73 14.13 2.67 -10.91
N TYR A 74 13.76 1.67 -11.71
CA TYR A 74 14.66 0.61 -12.13
C TYR A 74 15.12 0.74 -13.59
N ASP A 75 16.32 0.27 -13.86
CA ASP A 75 16.84 -0.07 -15.17
C ASP A 75 16.78 -1.58 -15.43
N GLY A 76 17.02 -2.39 -14.40
CA GLY A 76 16.82 -3.84 -14.44
C GLY A 76 15.51 -4.27 -13.79
N TYR A 77 14.80 -5.21 -14.43
CA TYR A 77 13.64 -5.90 -13.86
C TYR A 77 13.87 -7.42 -14.02
N PRO A 78 14.17 -8.15 -12.93
CA PRO A 78 14.61 -9.55 -12.99
C PRO A 78 13.66 -10.49 -13.75
N GLU A 79 12.35 -10.31 -13.56
CA GLU A 79 11.32 -11.13 -14.22
C GLU A 79 11.34 -11.01 -15.75
N PHE A 80 11.88 -9.90 -16.27
CA PHE A 80 11.98 -9.61 -17.69
C PHE A 80 13.44 -9.40 -18.14
N GLY A 81 14.40 -10.01 -17.43
CA GLY A 81 15.81 -10.01 -17.82
C GLY A 81 15.97 -10.41 -19.29
N GLY A 82 16.67 -9.57 -20.08
CA GLY A 82 16.87 -9.77 -21.51
C GLY A 82 15.70 -9.37 -22.43
N LEU A 83 14.56 -8.89 -21.89
CA LEU A 83 13.45 -8.35 -22.68
C LEU A 83 13.36 -6.82 -22.58
N SER A 84 12.89 -6.18 -23.65
CA SER A 84 12.57 -4.74 -23.63
C SER A 84 11.21 -4.51 -22.95
N TRP A 85 11.20 -4.57 -21.62
CA TRP A 85 9.98 -4.45 -20.80
C TRP A 85 9.50 -3.01 -20.64
N LYS A 86 10.41 -2.03 -20.54
CA LYS A 86 10.07 -0.62 -20.26
C LYS A 86 9.00 -0.09 -21.24
N PRO A 87 9.16 -0.20 -22.57
CA PRO A 87 8.14 0.34 -23.49
C PRO A 87 6.75 -0.28 -23.35
N ARG A 88 6.66 -1.48 -22.75
CA ARG A 88 5.42 -2.26 -22.61
C ARG A 88 4.78 -2.17 -21.23
N ILE A 89 5.46 -1.56 -20.25
CA ILE A 89 5.03 -1.64 -18.84
C ILE A 89 3.66 -1.00 -18.56
N TYR A 90 3.27 -0.02 -19.38
CA TYR A 90 1.99 0.69 -19.31
C TYR A 90 0.93 0.13 -20.27
N GLU A 91 1.19 -0.97 -20.97
CA GLU A 91 0.18 -1.61 -21.84
C GLU A 91 -0.89 -2.31 -21.01
N TYR A 92 -0.57 -2.72 -19.77
CA TYR A 92 -1.50 -3.36 -18.83
C TYR A 92 -2.13 -4.65 -19.35
N ASP A 93 -1.56 -5.21 -20.40
CA ASP A 93 -1.96 -6.42 -21.09
C ASP A 93 -0.75 -7.35 -21.22
N ASN A 94 -0.88 -8.44 -21.97
CA ASN A 94 0.22 -9.35 -22.31
C ASN A 94 1.10 -9.72 -21.10
N LEU A 95 2.33 -9.17 -21.05
CA LEU A 95 3.32 -9.40 -20.01
C LEU A 95 2.86 -8.98 -18.60
N PHE A 96 1.94 -8.01 -18.52
CA PHE A 96 1.50 -7.38 -17.27
C PHE A 96 0.02 -7.63 -16.95
N LEU A 97 -0.70 -8.35 -17.82
CA LEU A 97 -2.13 -8.67 -17.63
C LEU A 97 -2.40 -9.38 -16.30
N SER A 98 -1.64 -10.44 -16.02
CA SER A 98 -1.82 -11.26 -14.81
C SER A 98 -1.53 -10.47 -13.53
N LYS A 99 -0.60 -9.51 -13.58
CA LYS A 99 -0.31 -8.62 -12.45
C LYS A 99 -1.49 -7.68 -12.18
N LYS A 100 -1.97 -6.99 -13.22
CA LYS A 100 -3.11 -6.07 -13.14
C LYS A 100 -4.38 -6.77 -12.61
N ASP A 101 -4.77 -7.87 -13.26
CA ASP A 101 -6.01 -8.58 -12.92
C ASP A 101 -5.88 -9.30 -11.59
N GLY A 102 -4.70 -9.86 -11.30
CA GLY A 102 -4.38 -10.49 -10.03
C GLY A 102 -4.49 -9.52 -8.85
N ILE A 103 -3.95 -8.30 -8.98
CA ILE A 103 -4.07 -7.25 -7.96
C ILE A 103 -5.54 -6.92 -7.70
N TYR A 104 -6.32 -6.64 -8.75
CA TYR A 104 -7.74 -6.31 -8.63
C TYR A 104 -8.51 -7.42 -7.91
N LEU A 105 -8.38 -8.66 -8.39
CA LEU A 105 -9.09 -9.82 -7.86
C LEU A 105 -8.71 -10.12 -6.41
N LYS A 106 -7.43 -10.10 -6.07
CA LYS A 106 -6.95 -10.39 -4.72
C LYS A 106 -7.42 -9.34 -3.71
N MET A 107 -7.40 -8.05 -4.06
CA MET A 107 -7.92 -6.99 -3.19
C MET A 107 -9.42 -7.15 -2.92
N TYR A 108 -10.24 -7.35 -3.95
CA TYR A 108 -11.67 -7.59 -3.74
C TYR A 108 -11.96 -8.91 -3.00
N ASN A 109 -11.12 -9.93 -3.16
CA ASN A 109 -11.21 -11.15 -2.35
C ASN A 109 -10.98 -10.86 -0.85
N ILE A 110 -10.05 -9.99 -0.50
CA ILE A 110 -9.85 -9.60 0.91
C ILE A 110 -11.04 -8.75 1.39
N ILE A 111 -11.48 -7.78 0.60
CA ILE A 111 -12.63 -6.91 0.93
C ILE A 111 -13.90 -7.72 1.19
N VAL A 112 -14.22 -8.73 0.37
CA VAL A 112 -15.43 -9.54 0.58
C VAL A 112 -15.33 -10.36 1.86
N ASN A 113 -14.15 -10.85 2.22
CA ASN A 113 -13.91 -11.53 3.50
C ASN A 113 -14.03 -10.58 4.70
N ILE A 114 -13.54 -9.34 4.57
CA ILE A 114 -13.73 -8.29 5.58
C ILE A 114 -15.23 -7.98 5.78
N ASN A 115 -15.99 -7.87 4.69
CA ASN A 115 -17.43 -7.60 4.79
C ASN A 115 -18.19 -8.74 5.47
N ASN A 116 -17.82 -10.00 5.18
CA ASN A 116 -18.38 -11.16 5.86
C ASN A 116 -18.08 -11.12 7.37
N PHE A 117 -16.82 -10.84 7.72
CA PHE A 117 -16.38 -10.69 9.10
C PHE A 117 -17.13 -9.59 9.84
N LEU A 118 -17.27 -8.40 9.27
CA LEU A 118 -18.03 -7.31 9.86
C LEU A 118 -19.50 -7.69 10.08
N GLY A 119 -20.11 -8.41 9.12
CA GLY A 119 -21.47 -8.93 9.27
C GLY A 119 -21.62 -9.90 10.46
N TYR A 120 -20.69 -10.83 10.61
CA TYR A 120 -20.68 -11.76 11.74
C TYR A 120 -20.28 -11.10 13.06
N LEU A 121 -19.42 -10.08 13.04
CA LEU A 121 -18.97 -9.36 14.24
C LEU A 121 -20.14 -8.62 14.88
N GLU A 122 -21.06 -8.07 14.07
CA GLU A 122 -22.31 -7.50 14.58
C GLU A 122 -23.28 -8.59 15.04
N LYS A 123 -23.51 -9.61 14.21
CA LYS A 123 -24.51 -10.68 14.48
C LYS A 123 -24.16 -11.49 15.74
N ASN A 124 -22.89 -11.81 15.92
CA ASN A 124 -22.39 -12.67 16.99
C ASN A 124 -21.61 -11.86 18.03
N ARG A 125 -21.85 -10.55 18.16
CA ARG A 125 -21.13 -9.66 19.11
C ARG A 125 -21.01 -10.25 20.52
N SER A 126 -22.03 -10.98 20.97
CA SER A 126 -22.04 -11.59 22.30
C SER A 126 -20.96 -12.65 22.52
N VAL A 127 -20.30 -13.19 21.50
CA VAL A 127 -19.20 -14.17 21.68
C VAL A 127 -17.87 -13.49 21.97
N ILE A 128 -17.74 -12.19 21.68
CA ILE A 128 -16.57 -11.37 22.00
C ILE A 128 -16.73 -10.89 23.45
N LYS A 129 -15.88 -11.39 24.34
CA LYS A 129 -15.96 -11.18 25.79
C LYS A 129 -14.81 -10.36 26.32
N THR A 130 -13.66 -10.43 25.66
CA THR A 130 -12.45 -9.73 26.10
C THR A 130 -12.60 -8.24 25.85
N GLU A 131 -12.15 -7.45 26.82
CA GLU A 131 -12.24 -5.99 26.76
C GLU A 131 -11.53 -5.45 25.51
N HIS A 132 -12.08 -4.39 24.92
CA HIS A 132 -11.59 -3.71 23.70
C HIS A 132 -11.63 -4.53 22.40
N TYR A 133 -11.73 -5.86 22.45
CA TYR A 133 -11.57 -6.70 21.26
C TYR A 133 -12.60 -6.40 20.17
N TYR A 134 -13.88 -6.23 20.53
CA TYR A 134 -14.92 -5.96 19.52
C TYR A 134 -14.63 -4.65 18.79
N GLU A 135 -14.33 -3.58 19.53
CA GLU A 135 -14.07 -2.26 18.99
C GLU A 135 -12.81 -2.23 18.13
N VAL A 136 -11.72 -2.84 18.63
CA VAL A 136 -10.45 -2.94 17.92
C VAL A 136 -10.58 -3.78 16.65
N MET A 137 -11.21 -4.96 16.73
CA MET A 137 -11.45 -5.82 15.57
C MET A 137 -12.28 -5.13 14.50
N LYS A 138 -13.34 -4.43 14.91
CA LYS A 138 -14.21 -3.67 14.01
C LYS A 138 -13.45 -2.54 13.33
N ALA A 139 -12.67 -1.78 14.09
CA ALA A 139 -11.91 -0.66 13.57
C ALA A 139 -10.79 -1.11 12.64
N GLU A 140 -10.05 -2.17 12.98
CA GLU A 140 -9.04 -2.75 12.10
C GLU A 140 -9.66 -3.20 10.77
N ALA A 141 -10.78 -3.93 10.83
CA ALA A 141 -11.47 -4.40 9.63
C ALA A 141 -11.98 -3.24 8.74
N LEU A 142 -12.56 -2.18 9.33
CA LEU A 142 -12.98 -0.99 8.60
C LEU A 142 -11.79 -0.24 7.99
N GLY A 143 -10.72 -0.05 8.75
CA GLY A 143 -9.49 0.59 8.27
C GLY A 143 -8.84 -0.18 7.12
N LEU A 144 -8.76 -1.51 7.22
CA LEU A 144 -8.27 -2.38 6.13
C LEU A 144 -9.18 -2.33 4.89
N ARG A 145 -10.50 -2.32 5.08
CA ARG A 145 -11.44 -2.17 3.97
C ARG A 145 -11.21 -0.85 3.24
N ALA A 146 -11.03 0.24 3.97
CA ALA A 146 -10.71 1.53 3.38
C ALA A 146 -9.34 1.52 2.69
N PHE A 147 -8.31 0.96 3.32
CA PHE A 147 -6.97 0.86 2.75
C PHE A 147 -6.97 0.17 1.37
N LEU A 148 -7.63 -0.98 1.26
CA LEU A 148 -7.70 -1.76 0.02
C LEU A 148 -8.51 -1.04 -1.07
N HIS A 149 -9.67 -0.47 -0.73
CA HIS A 149 -10.45 0.32 -1.69
C HIS A 149 -9.72 1.58 -2.13
N PHE A 150 -8.91 2.19 -1.27
CA PHE A 150 -8.12 3.36 -1.63
C PHE A 150 -7.05 3.01 -2.67
N ASP A 151 -6.36 1.88 -2.51
CA ASP A 151 -5.40 1.42 -3.53
C ASP A 151 -6.08 1.08 -4.85
N LEU A 152 -7.23 0.38 -4.81
CA LEU A 152 -8.05 0.15 -6.00
C LEU A 152 -8.43 1.46 -6.69
N LEU A 153 -8.86 2.48 -5.93
CA LEU A 153 -9.19 3.80 -6.47
C LEU A 153 -7.96 4.45 -7.11
N ARG A 154 -6.82 4.41 -6.43
CA ARG A 154 -5.57 5.00 -6.93
C ARG A 154 -5.02 4.27 -8.15
N LEU A 155 -5.32 3.00 -8.36
CA LEU A 155 -4.87 2.24 -9.55
C LEU A 155 -5.86 2.34 -10.71
N PHE A 156 -7.14 2.01 -10.47
CA PHE A 156 -8.17 1.85 -11.51
C PHE A 156 -9.07 3.09 -11.69
N GLY A 157 -9.03 4.03 -10.75
CA GLY A 157 -9.72 5.30 -10.84
C GLY A 157 -9.02 6.32 -11.73
N PRO A 158 -9.70 7.45 -12.03
CA PRO A 158 -9.12 8.54 -12.80
C PRO A 158 -7.95 9.21 -12.06
N VAL A 159 -7.25 10.10 -12.74
CA VAL A 159 -6.44 11.11 -12.05
C VAL A 159 -7.40 12.03 -11.27
N TYR A 160 -7.47 11.85 -9.95
CA TYR A 160 -8.51 12.45 -9.11
C TYR A 160 -8.59 13.97 -9.23
N LYS A 161 -7.43 14.67 -9.16
CA LYS A 161 -7.36 16.14 -9.31
C LYS A 161 -7.91 16.65 -10.64
N VAL A 162 -7.92 15.82 -11.69
CA VAL A 162 -8.39 16.19 -13.04
C VAL A 162 -9.88 15.88 -13.21
N ASN A 163 -10.34 14.73 -12.73
CA ASN A 163 -11.73 14.31 -12.91
C ASN A 163 -12.24 13.48 -11.72
N PRO A 164 -12.59 14.13 -10.59
CA PRO A 164 -13.06 13.43 -9.38
C PRO A 164 -14.48 12.86 -9.54
N ALA A 165 -15.24 13.27 -10.56
CA ALA A 165 -16.60 12.80 -10.81
C ALA A 165 -16.66 11.58 -11.76
N ALA A 166 -15.55 11.17 -12.37
CA ALA A 166 -15.54 10.00 -13.25
C ALA A 166 -15.78 8.70 -12.47
N LYS A 167 -16.56 7.79 -13.08
CA LYS A 167 -16.74 6.41 -12.61
C LYS A 167 -15.36 5.76 -12.39
N ALA A 168 -15.13 5.21 -11.21
CA ALA A 168 -13.85 4.64 -10.78
C ALA A 168 -13.97 3.15 -10.47
N ILE A 169 -14.44 2.83 -9.26
CA ILE A 169 -14.52 1.46 -8.72
C ILE A 169 -15.80 1.28 -7.92
N SER A 170 -16.18 0.04 -7.65
CA SER A 170 -17.30 -0.29 -6.77
C SER A 170 -16.84 -0.31 -5.31
N TYR A 171 -17.53 0.43 -4.43
CA TYR A 171 -17.24 0.38 -2.99
C TYR A 171 -18.13 -0.68 -2.32
N ARG A 172 -17.54 -1.83 -1.96
CA ARG A 172 -18.29 -2.98 -1.43
C ARG A 172 -18.30 -2.97 0.09
N THR A 173 -19.49 -2.92 0.69
CA THR A 173 -19.67 -2.94 2.16
C THR A 173 -20.40 -4.17 2.69
N THR A 174 -20.85 -5.07 1.82
CA THR A 174 -21.66 -6.25 2.15
C THR A 174 -21.07 -7.53 1.56
N PHE A 175 -21.39 -8.67 2.19
CA PHE A 175 -21.10 -10.00 1.68
C PHE A 175 -22.33 -10.54 0.94
N ASP A 176 -22.33 -10.39 -0.38
CA ASP A 176 -23.39 -10.88 -1.26
C ASP A 176 -22.84 -11.12 -2.68
N ARG A 177 -23.70 -11.66 -3.55
CA ARG A 177 -23.39 -11.94 -4.96
C ARG A 177 -23.99 -10.89 -5.91
N GLN A 178 -24.55 -9.81 -5.37
CA GLN A 178 -25.18 -8.75 -6.17
C GLN A 178 -24.09 -7.96 -6.88
N ALA A 179 -24.26 -7.63 -8.15
CA ALA A 179 -23.37 -6.70 -8.82
C ALA A 179 -23.56 -5.30 -8.19
N THR A 180 -22.45 -4.64 -7.84
CA THR A 180 -22.48 -3.27 -7.31
C THR A 180 -21.87 -2.35 -8.36
N PRO A 181 -22.61 -1.36 -8.87
CA PRO A 181 -22.09 -0.44 -9.88
C PRO A 181 -20.84 0.31 -9.39
N ALA A 182 -19.93 0.61 -10.32
CA ALA A 182 -18.82 1.50 -10.06
C ALA A 182 -19.33 2.91 -9.70
N LEU A 183 -18.75 3.47 -8.64
CA LEU A 183 -19.08 4.80 -8.15
C LEU A 183 -18.12 5.86 -8.72
N PRO A 184 -18.55 7.12 -8.83
CA PRO A 184 -17.66 8.26 -9.01
C PRO A 184 -16.53 8.29 -7.97
N ALA A 185 -15.33 8.69 -8.39
CA ALA A 185 -14.14 8.71 -7.53
C ALA A 185 -14.34 9.53 -6.23
N ASN A 186 -15.04 10.66 -6.29
CA ASN A 186 -15.37 11.47 -5.11
C ASN A 186 -16.28 10.74 -4.11
N GLN A 187 -17.28 10.00 -4.58
CA GLN A 187 -18.15 9.21 -3.71
C GLN A 187 -17.39 8.05 -3.05
N VAL A 188 -16.45 7.43 -3.77
CA VAL A 188 -15.54 6.43 -3.20
C VAL A 188 -14.71 7.06 -2.07
N VAL A 189 -14.16 8.27 -2.27
CA VAL A 189 -13.41 9.00 -1.23
C VAL A 189 -14.28 9.29 0.00
N ASP A 190 -15.53 9.72 -0.19
CA ASP A 190 -16.41 10.00 0.95
C ASP A 190 -16.73 8.73 1.77
N LEU A 191 -16.87 7.57 1.11
CA LEU A 191 -17.05 6.28 1.78
C LEU A 191 -15.78 5.79 2.49
N LEU A 192 -14.60 6.02 1.89
CA LEU A 192 -13.31 5.76 2.53
C LEU A 192 -13.17 6.54 3.84
N LEU A 193 -13.44 7.84 3.79
CA LEU A 193 -13.37 8.73 4.96
C LEU A 193 -14.36 8.29 6.03
N LYS A 194 -15.57 7.84 5.66
CA LYS A 194 -16.56 7.34 6.62
C LYS A 194 -16.08 6.10 7.37
N ASP A 195 -15.52 5.11 6.67
CA ASP A 195 -14.96 3.90 7.29
C ASP A 195 -13.80 4.26 8.22
N LEU A 196 -12.88 5.13 7.77
CA LEU A 196 -11.72 5.56 8.53
C LEU A 196 -12.10 6.39 9.77
N GLN A 197 -13.04 7.33 9.68
CA GLN A 197 -13.50 8.13 10.83
C GLN A 197 -14.18 7.26 11.90
N THR A 198 -14.91 6.22 11.46
CA THR A 198 -15.50 5.24 12.37
C THR A 198 -14.41 4.44 13.08
N ALA A 199 -13.38 3.99 12.35
CA ALA A 199 -12.24 3.27 12.91
C ALA A 199 -11.44 4.14 13.88
N ASP A 200 -11.18 5.40 13.52
CA ASP A 200 -10.47 6.39 14.35
C ASP A 200 -11.19 6.61 15.69
N SER A 201 -12.50 6.85 15.64
CA SER A 201 -13.34 7.06 16.83
C SER A 201 -13.33 5.87 17.80
N LEU A 202 -13.21 4.65 17.28
CA LEU A 202 -13.13 3.41 18.07
C LEU A 202 -11.74 3.23 18.66
N LEU A 203 -10.69 3.34 17.84
CA LEU A 203 -9.30 3.10 18.25
C LEU A 203 -8.78 4.19 19.19
N GLU A 204 -9.21 5.44 19.05
CA GLU A 204 -8.82 6.50 19.97
C GLU A 204 -9.15 6.12 21.43
N LYS A 205 -10.28 5.44 21.64
CA LYS A 205 -10.78 5.02 22.96
C LYS A 205 -10.30 3.64 23.40
N HIS A 206 -9.97 2.76 22.46
CA HIS A 206 -9.83 1.32 22.73
C HIS A 206 -8.52 0.69 22.24
N ASP A 207 -7.71 1.41 21.44
CA ASP A 207 -6.38 0.92 21.08
C ASP A 207 -5.45 1.03 22.30
N THR A 208 -4.82 -0.09 22.66
CA THR A 208 -3.88 -0.19 23.78
C THR A 208 -2.62 0.63 23.54
N ARG A 209 -2.31 0.98 22.28
CA ARG A 209 -1.06 1.67 21.88
C ARG A 209 0.19 0.91 22.37
N PHE A 210 0.07 -0.41 22.53
CA PHE A 210 1.18 -1.30 22.84
C PHE A 210 1.96 -1.58 21.57
N PHE A 211 2.88 -0.67 21.27
CA PHE A 211 3.83 -0.79 20.19
C PHE A 211 5.09 -1.52 20.64
N TRP A 212 5.73 -2.19 19.68
CA TRP A 212 6.98 -2.97 19.81
C TRP A 212 6.83 -4.19 20.70
N LYS A 213 7.75 -5.16 20.65
CA LYS A 213 7.71 -6.31 21.55
C LYS A 213 8.35 -5.92 22.89
N SER A 214 7.64 -6.10 24.00
CA SER A 214 8.20 -5.93 25.35
C SER A 214 7.77 -7.08 26.26
N TYR A 215 8.73 -7.87 26.74
CA TYR A 215 8.47 -8.95 27.71
C TYR A 215 8.06 -8.42 29.08
N GLU A 216 8.42 -7.17 29.39
CA GLU A 216 8.06 -6.55 30.67
C GLU A 216 6.54 -6.32 30.81
N ARG A 217 5.81 -6.34 29.68
CA ARG A 217 4.36 -6.11 29.64
C ARG A 217 3.52 -7.37 29.83
N GLU A 218 4.10 -8.57 29.71
CA GLU A 218 3.34 -9.83 29.84
C GLU A 218 2.73 -10.01 31.25
N ASP A 219 3.33 -9.37 32.26
CA ASP A 219 2.85 -9.39 33.65
C ASP A 219 1.90 -8.22 33.99
N GLU A 220 1.63 -7.31 33.04
CA GLU A 220 0.74 -6.17 33.29
C GLU A 220 -0.74 -6.62 33.37
N PRO A 221 -1.51 -6.17 34.38
CA PRO A 221 -2.94 -6.47 34.47
C PRO A 221 -3.70 -6.01 33.22
N GLY A 222 -4.40 -6.93 32.55
CA GLY A 222 -5.14 -6.65 31.31
C GLY A 222 -4.32 -6.82 30.03
N TYR A 223 -3.08 -7.32 30.11
CA TYR A 223 -2.30 -7.70 28.96
C TYR A 223 -2.98 -8.81 28.15
N GLU A 224 -3.10 -8.57 26.84
CA GLU A 224 -3.69 -9.49 25.88
C GLU A 224 -2.79 -9.56 24.66
N LEU A 225 -2.27 -10.75 24.34
CA LEU A 225 -1.33 -10.95 23.23
C LEU A 225 -1.87 -10.43 21.88
N PHE A 226 -3.19 -10.49 21.69
CA PHE A 226 -3.85 -9.99 20.47
C PHE A 226 -3.80 -8.45 20.33
N LEU A 227 -3.63 -7.73 21.45
CA LEU A 227 -3.55 -6.27 21.50
C LEU A 227 -2.10 -5.78 21.70
N ASP A 228 -1.11 -6.66 21.61
CA ASP A 228 0.31 -6.29 21.58
C ASP A 228 0.80 -6.05 20.13
N GLN A 229 1.98 -5.47 19.99
CA GLN A 229 2.67 -5.21 18.71
C GLN A 229 1.79 -4.52 17.66
N ARG A 230 1.02 -3.53 18.10
CA ARG A 230 0.03 -2.79 17.30
C ARG A 230 0.62 -2.15 16.03
N GLN A 231 1.94 -1.96 15.93
CA GLN A 231 2.64 -1.40 14.75
C GLN A 231 2.56 -2.28 13.49
N THR A 232 2.24 -3.57 13.65
CA THR A 232 2.04 -4.53 12.54
C THR A 232 0.56 -4.69 12.16
N ARG A 233 -0.30 -3.84 12.73
CA ARG A 233 -1.75 -3.89 12.62
C ARG A 233 -2.27 -2.50 12.29
N MET A 234 -3.52 -2.42 11.84
CA MET A 234 -4.24 -1.17 11.62
C MET A 234 -4.59 -0.52 12.97
N ASN A 235 -3.60 0.12 13.58
CA ASN A 235 -3.69 0.81 14.87
C ASN A 235 -4.24 2.24 14.74
N VAL A 236 -4.45 2.92 15.87
CA VAL A 236 -4.94 4.31 15.91
C VAL A 236 -4.15 5.25 15.01
N TYR A 237 -2.82 5.20 15.02
CA TYR A 237 -1.98 6.07 14.20
C TYR A 237 -1.93 5.64 12.73
N ALA A 238 -2.09 4.34 12.44
CA ALA A 238 -2.27 3.86 11.07
C ALA A 238 -3.55 4.41 10.44
N VAL A 239 -4.66 4.45 11.20
CA VAL A 239 -5.92 5.04 10.73
C VAL A 239 -5.79 6.56 10.56
N LYS A 240 -5.17 7.27 11.50
CA LYS A 240 -4.90 8.72 11.37
C LYS A 240 -4.00 9.03 10.17
N ALA A 241 -2.95 8.25 9.96
CA ALA A 241 -2.09 8.39 8.79
C ALA A 241 -2.85 8.11 7.48
N MET A 242 -3.79 7.16 7.47
CA MET A 242 -4.68 6.94 6.34
C MET A 242 -5.66 8.08 6.12
N LEU A 243 -6.21 8.68 7.17
CA LEU A 243 -7.03 9.89 7.07
C LEU A 243 -6.23 11.02 6.45
N ALA A 244 -5.02 11.29 6.95
CA ALA A 244 -4.12 12.29 6.39
C ALA A 244 -3.86 12.06 4.89
N ARG A 245 -3.56 10.80 4.51
CA ARG A 245 -3.31 10.39 3.12
C ARG A 245 -4.54 10.59 2.22
N VAL A 246 -5.73 10.20 2.66
CA VAL A 246 -6.96 10.32 1.86
C VAL A 246 -7.40 11.79 1.74
N TYR A 247 -7.28 12.59 2.80
CA TYR A 247 -7.54 14.02 2.74
C TYR A 247 -6.55 14.75 1.83
N CYS A 248 -5.25 14.42 1.90
CA CYS A 248 -4.24 14.92 0.97
C CYS A 248 -4.60 14.59 -0.48
N TYR A 249 -5.04 13.36 -0.74
CA TYR A 249 -5.50 12.92 -2.06
C TYR A 249 -6.75 13.65 -2.55
N LYS A 250 -7.70 13.95 -1.65
CA LYS A 250 -8.92 14.71 -1.95
C LYS A 250 -8.60 16.15 -2.34
N GLY A 251 -7.66 16.78 -1.63
CA GLY A 251 -6.90 17.95 -2.09
C GLY A 251 -7.66 19.29 -2.18
N ASP A 252 -8.95 19.33 -1.83
CA ASP A 252 -9.68 20.58 -1.62
C ASP A 252 -9.17 21.30 -0.36
N ASP A 253 -9.49 22.60 -0.21
CA ASP A 253 -8.92 23.43 0.85
C ASP A 253 -9.27 22.95 2.27
N GLU A 254 -10.50 22.45 2.49
CA GLU A 254 -10.90 21.88 3.79
C GLU A 254 -10.17 20.56 4.05
N SER A 255 -10.06 19.72 3.02
CA SER A 255 -9.31 18.46 3.09
C SER A 255 -7.83 18.69 3.36
N LYS A 256 -7.19 19.71 2.77
CA LYS A 256 -5.79 20.02 3.07
C LYS A 256 -5.56 20.37 4.53
N VAL A 257 -6.46 21.16 5.13
CA VAL A 257 -6.39 21.47 6.56
C VAL A 257 -6.49 20.20 7.40
N LYS A 258 -7.44 19.31 7.07
CA LYS A 258 -7.59 18.01 7.75
C LYS A 258 -6.39 17.09 7.54
N ALA A 259 -5.78 17.12 6.35
CA ALA A 259 -4.59 16.34 6.06
C ALA A 259 -3.42 16.73 6.97
N VAL A 260 -3.19 18.04 7.15
CA VAL A 260 -2.17 18.58 8.06
C VAL A 260 -2.49 18.23 9.51
N GLU A 261 -3.74 18.38 9.96
CA GLU A 261 -4.19 18.04 11.32
C GLU A 261 -3.86 16.59 11.67
N TYR A 262 -4.35 15.63 10.87
CA TYR A 262 -4.10 14.20 11.12
C TYR A 262 -2.62 13.81 10.95
N ALA A 263 -1.89 14.43 10.02
CA ALA A 263 -0.47 14.18 9.86
C ALA A 263 0.32 14.64 11.10
N ASN A 264 0.02 15.82 11.65
CA ASN A 264 0.65 16.33 12.85
C ASN A 264 0.33 15.48 14.08
N GLU A 265 -0.90 14.99 14.24
CA GLU A 265 -1.23 14.06 15.34
C GLU A 265 -0.36 12.79 15.33
N VAL A 266 0.04 12.32 14.14
CA VAL A 266 0.94 11.17 14.01
C VAL A 266 2.40 11.57 14.21
N ILE A 267 2.81 12.74 13.71
CA ILE A 267 4.17 13.28 13.89
C ILE A 267 4.49 13.53 15.36
N GLU A 268 3.52 14.06 16.11
CA GLU A 268 3.65 14.41 17.53
C GLU A 268 3.47 13.20 18.45
N ALA A 269 3.10 12.03 17.91
CA ALA A 269 2.94 10.82 18.68
C ALA A 269 4.29 10.38 19.29
N PRO A 270 4.33 10.01 20.59
CA PRO A 270 5.59 9.69 21.27
C PRO A 270 6.21 8.33 20.87
N TYR A 271 5.65 7.67 19.86
CA TYR A 271 5.99 6.31 19.46
C TYR A 271 6.82 6.23 18.18
N PHE A 272 6.93 7.33 17.44
CA PHE A 272 7.62 7.39 16.15
C PHE A 272 8.66 8.50 16.15
N GLU A 273 9.79 8.25 15.53
CA GLU A 273 10.85 9.25 15.35
C GLU A 273 11.48 9.10 13.97
N LEU A 274 11.95 10.22 13.41
CA LEU A 274 12.73 10.19 12.16
C LEU A 274 14.12 9.64 12.45
N TYR A 275 14.50 8.58 11.75
CA TYR A 275 15.75 7.89 11.98
C TYR A 275 16.92 8.59 11.26
N LYS A 276 18.10 8.62 11.92
CA LYS A 276 19.25 9.45 11.51
C LYS A 276 20.48 8.68 10.99
N ASN A 277 20.50 7.34 11.04
CA ASN A 277 21.61 6.50 10.55
C ASN A 277 21.12 5.08 10.23
N ALA A 278 21.61 4.44 9.15
CA ALA A 278 20.94 3.27 8.56
C ALA A 278 21.44 1.89 9.03
N ARG A 279 20.53 1.16 9.70
CA ARG A 279 20.08 -0.21 9.36
C ARG A 279 18.64 -0.34 9.90
N SER A 280 17.73 -0.91 9.12
CA SER A 280 16.30 -1.10 9.49
C SER A 280 15.47 0.16 9.76
N PHE A 281 15.79 1.28 9.12
CA PHE A 281 14.99 2.51 9.22
C PHE A 281 13.52 2.32 8.79
N LEU A 282 13.25 1.36 7.90
CA LEU A 282 11.88 1.01 7.51
C LEU A 282 11.03 0.59 8.71
N TYR A 283 11.60 -0.22 9.59
CA TYR A 283 10.93 -0.72 10.79
C TYR A 283 10.77 0.37 11.84
N ASN A 284 11.84 1.13 12.12
CA ASN A 284 11.82 2.13 13.19
C ASN A 284 10.86 3.30 12.92
N GLU A 285 10.67 3.66 11.64
CA GLU A 285 9.73 4.73 11.24
C GLU A 285 8.34 4.19 10.88
N GLN A 286 8.07 2.89 11.08
CA GLN A 286 6.84 2.24 10.66
C GLN A 286 5.65 2.68 11.53
N ILE A 287 4.62 3.24 10.88
CA ILE A 287 3.31 3.49 11.50
C ILE A 287 2.38 2.30 11.28
N PHE A 288 2.45 1.74 10.07
CA PHE A 288 1.69 0.56 9.67
C PHE A 288 2.53 -0.32 8.75
N GLY A 289 2.55 -1.61 9.02
CA GLY A 289 3.22 -2.60 8.17
C GLY A 289 2.66 -4.00 8.35
N LEU A 290 3.21 -4.94 7.60
CA LEU A 290 2.85 -6.35 7.62
C LEU A 290 4.03 -7.19 8.11
N ASN A 291 3.74 -8.28 8.80
CA ASN A 291 4.71 -9.34 9.04
C ASN A 291 4.54 -10.43 7.96
N ILE A 292 5.60 -10.68 7.19
CA ILE A 292 5.64 -11.65 6.10
C ILE A 292 6.46 -12.84 6.56
N TYR A 293 5.80 -13.94 6.89
CA TYR A 293 6.48 -15.16 7.34
C TYR A 293 7.51 -15.63 6.30
N GLU A 294 8.76 -15.86 6.74
CA GLU A 294 9.89 -16.25 5.88
C GLU A 294 10.14 -15.26 4.74
N PHE A 295 10.10 -13.95 5.06
CA PHE A 295 10.26 -12.90 4.06
C PHE A 295 11.60 -13.00 3.34
N ASP A 296 12.64 -13.47 4.04
CA ASP A 296 13.95 -13.74 3.49
C ASP A 296 13.90 -14.64 2.26
N LYS A 297 13.01 -15.66 2.23
CA LYS A 297 12.87 -16.55 1.07
C LYS A 297 12.29 -15.84 -0.15
N ILE A 298 11.43 -14.84 0.05
CA ILE A 298 10.82 -14.04 -1.02
C ILE A 298 11.82 -13.01 -1.54
N VAL A 299 12.52 -12.30 -0.65
CA VAL A 299 13.40 -11.20 -1.05
C VAL A 299 14.77 -11.67 -1.50
N THR A 300 15.26 -12.83 -1.04
CA THR A 300 16.59 -13.35 -1.44
C THR A 300 16.65 -13.64 -2.94
N GLU A 301 15.53 -13.91 -3.61
CA GLU A 301 15.51 -14.05 -5.07
C GLU A 301 15.91 -12.75 -5.80
N HIS A 302 15.60 -11.60 -5.22
CA HIS A 302 15.71 -10.30 -5.89
C HIS A 302 16.73 -9.34 -5.26
N PHE A 303 16.99 -9.49 -3.96
CA PHE A 303 17.83 -8.64 -3.11
C PHE A 303 18.99 -9.42 -2.44
N ASN A 304 19.42 -10.54 -3.02
CA ASN A 304 20.46 -11.40 -2.42
C ASN A 304 21.76 -10.63 -2.10
N THR A 305 22.35 -10.93 -0.95
CA THR A 305 23.71 -10.50 -0.57
C THR A 305 24.78 -11.03 -1.53
N ALA A 306 24.52 -12.16 -2.21
CA ALA A 306 25.41 -12.80 -3.19
C ALA A 306 25.44 -12.14 -4.58
N ILE A 307 24.97 -10.89 -4.71
CA ILE A 307 24.90 -10.17 -5.99
C ILE A 307 26.22 -10.04 -6.75
N ASP A 308 27.34 -10.23 -6.06
CA ASP A 308 28.68 -10.24 -6.63
C ASP A 308 28.91 -11.45 -7.57
N TYR A 309 28.05 -12.48 -7.49
CA TYR A 309 28.17 -13.74 -8.23
C TYR A 309 27.06 -13.98 -9.27
N THR A 310 26.10 -13.07 -9.39
CA THR A 310 24.98 -13.14 -10.35
C THR A 310 25.19 -12.14 -11.50
N SER A 311 24.29 -12.06 -12.48
CA SER A 311 24.28 -11.00 -13.52
C SER A 311 23.43 -9.81 -13.05
N ALA A 312 23.79 -8.58 -13.41
CA ALA A 312 22.98 -7.39 -13.10
C ALA A 312 21.52 -7.52 -13.56
N GLU A 313 21.27 -8.20 -14.69
CA GLU A 313 19.92 -8.38 -15.26
C GLU A 313 18.98 -9.25 -14.39
N GLN A 314 19.54 -10.01 -13.44
CA GLN A 314 18.80 -10.89 -12.53
C GLN A 314 18.29 -10.17 -11.27
N HIS A 315 18.41 -8.84 -11.21
CA HIS A 315 18.08 -8.06 -10.03
C HIS A 315 17.40 -6.74 -10.37
N PHE A 316 16.58 -6.25 -9.45
CA PHE A 316 16.12 -4.87 -9.49
C PHE A 316 17.33 -3.96 -9.27
N ASN A 317 17.63 -3.13 -10.25
CA ASN A 317 18.81 -2.29 -10.23
C ASN A 317 18.55 -0.95 -10.92
N ILE A 318 19.44 0.00 -10.67
CA ILE A 318 19.49 1.28 -11.37
C ILE A 318 20.93 1.54 -11.83
N LEU A 319 21.07 2.13 -13.00
CA LEU A 319 22.36 2.60 -13.51
C LEU A 319 22.96 3.64 -12.57
N GLN A 320 24.26 3.55 -12.32
CA GLN A 320 24.97 4.44 -11.41
C GLN A 320 24.79 5.92 -11.79
N SER A 321 24.82 6.26 -13.08
CA SER A 321 24.61 7.64 -13.54
C SER A 321 23.21 8.18 -13.19
N ARG A 322 22.17 7.35 -13.34
CA ARG A 322 20.79 7.72 -12.97
C ARG A 322 20.64 7.84 -11.45
N PHE A 323 21.27 6.92 -10.71
CA PHE A 323 21.31 6.98 -9.25
C PHE A 323 21.95 8.29 -8.75
N GLN A 324 23.11 8.64 -9.30
CA GLN A 324 23.84 9.88 -8.98
C GLN A 324 22.98 11.12 -9.25
N LYS A 325 22.22 11.13 -10.34
CA LYS A 325 21.27 12.19 -10.65
C LYS A 325 20.12 12.26 -9.64
N ILE A 326 19.51 11.13 -9.27
CA ILE A 326 18.38 11.09 -8.32
C ILE A 326 18.81 11.58 -6.93
N TYR A 327 19.99 11.18 -6.49
CA TYR A 327 20.53 11.55 -5.19
C TYR A 327 21.38 12.82 -5.23
N GLU A 328 21.35 13.60 -6.33
CA GLU A 328 22.02 14.90 -6.45
C GLU A 328 23.50 14.87 -6.00
N TRP A 329 24.22 13.83 -6.43
CA TRP A 329 25.64 13.67 -6.10
C TRP A 329 26.46 14.82 -6.71
N GLY A 330 27.27 15.47 -5.87
CA GLY A 330 28.01 16.68 -6.20
C GLY A 330 27.25 17.99 -5.94
N GLU A 331 25.95 17.94 -5.64
CA GLU A 331 25.07 19.08 -5.38
C GLU A 331 24.39 18.95 -4.00
N GLY A 332 25.18 18.69 -2.95
CA GLY A 332 24.70 18.53 -1.57
C GLY A 332 24.25 17.11 -1.22
N GLY A 333 23.88 16.29 -2.20
CA GLY A 333 23.41 14.91 -1.97
C GLY A 333 24.46 13.90 -1.52
N ASN A 334 25.74 14.27 -1.49
CA ASN A 334 26.83 13.39 -1.04
C ASN A 334 26.73 13.02 0.43
N SER A 335 26.10 13.85 1.26
CA SER A 335 25.89 13.57 2.70
C SER A 335 24.59 12.83 2.99
N ASP A 336 23.74 12.61 1.97
CA ASP A 336 22.49 11.88 2.11
C ASP A 336 22.78 10.40 2.39
N TRP A 337 22.49 9.95 3.62
CA TRP A 337 22.79 8.59 4.03
C TRP A 337 21.95 7.55 3.27
N ARG A 338 20.81 7.95 2.68
CA ARG A 338 19.96 7.06 1.86
C ARG A 338 20.68 6.59 0.60
N SER A 339 21.71 7.31 0.16
CA SER A 339 22.51 6.94 -1.02
C SER A 339 23.73 6.06 -0.72
N GLN A 340 23.99 5.79 0.56
CA GLN A 340 25.22 5.17 1.04
C GLN A 340 25.14 3.63 1.05
N SER A 341 26.26 2.99 1.38
CA SER A 341 26.44 1.53 1.32
C SER A 341 25.50 0.72 2.23
N GLN A 342 24.90 1.35 3.24
CA GLN A 342 23.88 0.74 4.10
C GLN A 342 22.53 0.58 3.38
N CYS A 343 22.24 1.45 2.41
CA CYS A 343 20.98 1.48 1.67
C CYS A 343 21.13 0.94 0.25
N PHE A 344 22.32 1.03 -0.35
CA PHE A 344 22.61 0.53 -1.69
C PHE A 344 23.92 -0.25 -1.76
N LYS A 345 23.95 -1.32 -2.55
CA LYS A 345 25.17 -2.07 -2.91
C LYS A 345 25.60 -1.69 -4.32
N ASP A 346 26.91 -1.67 -4.54
CA ASP A 346 27.53 -1.31 -5.83
C ASP A 346 27.94 -2.57 -6.58
N LYS A 347 27.75 -2.58 -7.90
CA LYS A 347 28.32 -3.59 -8.79
C LYS A 347 28.83 -2.98 -10.07
N ASN A 348 30.02 -3.40 -10.47
CA ASN A 348 30.64 -2.97 -11.72
C ASN A 348 30.57 -4.09 -12.76
N GLU A 349 29.59 -3.99 -13.67
CA GLU A 349 29.41 -4.93 -14.77
C GLU A 349 29.14 -4.15 -16.07
N GLY A 350 30.19 -3.59 -16.70
CA GLY A 350 30.06 -2.88 -17.97
C GLY A 350 29.34 -1.52 -17.96
N GLY A 351 28.77 -1.07 -16.83
CA GLY A 351 28.09 0.24 -16.73
C GLY A 351 27.91 0.85 -15.34
N GLY A 352 28.28 0.15 -14.25
CA GLY A 352 28.05 0.58 -12.87
C GLY A 352 26.57 0.52 -12.47
N TYR A 353 26.22 -0.31 -11.51
CA TYR A 353 24.85 -0.50 -11.03
C TYR A 353 24.76 -0.33 -9.52
N LYS A 354 23.59 0.13 -9.07
CA LYS A 354 23.22 0.23 -7.65
C LYS A 354 22.02 -0.67 -7.38
N TYR A 355 22.07 -1.38 -6.25
CA TYR A 355 21.01 -2.29 -5.80
C TYR A 355 20.53 -1.87 -4.43
N CYS A 356 19.22 -1.69 -4.30
CA CYS A 356 18.63 -1.32 -3.02
C CYS A 356 18.80 -2.46 -2.00
N ARG A 357 19.14 -2.13 -0.76
CA ARG A 357 19.35 -3.08 0.35
C ARG A 357 18.21 -3.04 1.37
N LYS A 358 17.16 -2.24 1.14
CA LYS A 358 16.04 -2.00 2.09
C LYS A 358 15.44 -3.26 2.68
N TYR A 359 15.28 -4.28 1.84
CA TYR A 359 14.59 -5.50 2.19
C TYR A 359 15.54 -6.65 2.58
N GLU A 360 16.86 -6.42 2.61
CA GLU A 360 17.80 -7.43 3.08
C GLU A 360 17.48 -7.86 4.52
N GLN A 361 17.27 -9.17 4.71
CA GLN A 361 16.89 -9.75 6.00
C GLN A 361 18.10 -10.28 6.79
N ASP A 362 19.28 -10.33 6.16
CA ASP A 362 20.48 -10.86 6.81
C ASP A 362 20.83 -10.03 8.05
N GLY A 363 21.17 -10.71 9.15
CA GLY A 363 21.45 -10.11 10.46
C GLY A 363 20.28 -9.38 11.14
N LEU A 364 19.06 -9.44 10.59
CA LEU A 364 17.87 -8.94 11.28
C LEU A 364 17.31 -10.00 12.25
N THR A 365 16.63 -9.53 13.29
CA THR A 365 15.87 -10.27 14.29
C THR A 365 14.49 -9.62 14.42
N ASP A 366 13.57 -10.26 15.15
CA ASP A 366 12.23 -9.72 15.37
C ASP A 366 12.24 -8.32 16.03
N TYR A 367 13.31 -7.98 16.75
CA TYR A 367 13.48 -6.67 17.43
C TYR A 367 13.91 -5.54 16.51
N ASN A 368 14.42 -5.85 15.32
CA ASN A 368 14.93 -4.85 14.39
C ASN A 368 14.38 -5.08 12.98
N GLY A 369 13.16 -5.60 12.87
CA GLY A 369 12.40 -5.61 11.63
C GLY A 369 12.57 -6.82 10.73
N LYS A 370 13.06 -7.95 11.24
CA LYS A 370 12.99 -9.21 10.49
C LYS A 370 11.54 -9.51 10.11
N ASP A 371 11.34 -9.94 8.87
CA ASP A 371 10.05 -10.28 8.28
C ASP A 371 9.06 -9.11 8.21
N MET A 372 9.50 -7.86 8.42
CA MET A 372 8.62 -6.69 8.42
C MET A 372 8.64 -5.97 7.07
N LEU A 373 7.45 -5.60 6.60
CA LEU A 373 7.25 -4.75 5.43
C LEU A 373 6.42 -3.53 5.82
N ALA A 374 7.02 -2.35 5.76
CA ALA A 374 6.33 -1.10 6.05
C ALA A 374 5.37 -0.71 4.90
N LEU A 375 4.15 -0.33 5.25
CA LEU A 375 3.12 0.20 4.34
C LEU A 375 2.91 1.70 4.51
N ILE A 376 3.12 2.24 5.71
CA ILE A 376 3.10 3.67 6.02
C ILE A 376 4.24 3.95 6.99
N ARG A 377 5.04 4.98 6.68
CA ARG A 377 6.14 5.42 7.54
C ARG A 377 6.03 6.90 7.86
N LEU A 378 6.67 7.30 8.95
CA LEU A 378 6.65 8.67 9.47
C LEU A 378 7.00 9.77 8.45
N PRO A 379 8.01 9.63 7.57
CA PRO A 379 8.33 10.67 6.59
C PRO A 379 7.17 11.03 5.66
N GLU A 380 6.23 10.10 5.42
CA GLU A 380 5.06 10.39 4.62
C GLU A 380 4.16 11.45 5.25
N MET A 381 4.06 11.47 6.58
CA MET A 381 3.25 12.48 7.29
C MET A 381 3.87 13.87 7.11
N TYR A 382 5.20 13.97 7.21
CA TYR A 382 5.92 15.22 6.92
C TYR A 382 5.72 15.67 5.48
N TYR A 383 5.70 14.76 4.50
CA TYR A 383 5.44 15.13 3.11
C TYR A 383 3.97 15.52 2.87
N ILE A 384 3.01 14.93 3.58
CA ILE A 384 1.61 15.39 3.53
C ILE A 384 1.50 16.82 4.09
N VAL A 385 2.15 17.13 5.21
CA VAL A 385 2.27 18.51 5.72
C VAL A 385 2.92 19.39 4.67
N ALA A 386 4.02 18.92 4.07
CA ALA A 386 4.72 19.63 3.01
C ALA A 386 3.87 19.86 1.77
N GLU A 387 2.89 19.03 1.44
CA GLU A 387 1.99 19.22 0.29
C GLU A 387 0.80 20.14 0.61
N CYS A 388 0.31 20.11 1.85
CA CYS A 388 -0.98 20.70 2.21
C CYS A 388 -0.90 22.01 3.00
N ALA A 389 0.19 22.25 3.75
CA ALA A 389 0.33 23.43 4.61
C ALA A 389 0.69 24.72 3.82
N ASP A 390 0.81 25.85 4.53
CA ASP A 390 1.37 27.07 3.94
C ASP A 390 2.85 26.88 3.56
N ALA A 391 3.39 27.82 2.78
CA ALA A 391 4.73 27.72 2.21
C ALA A 391 5.84 27.56 3.26
N ALA A 392 5.75 28.28 4.38
CA ALA A 392 6.78 28.24 5.42
C ALA A 392 6.77 26.89 6.14
N THR A 393 5.61 26.46 6.62
CA THR A 393 5.41 25.15 7.25
C THR A 393 5.79 24.01 6.31
N SER A 394 5.53 24.17 5.02
CA SER A 394 5.89 23.19 4.01
C SER A 394 7.40 22.99 3.87
N ALA A 395 8.15 24.08 3.74
CA ALA A 395 9.60 24.01 3.64
C ALA A 395 10.23 23.47 4.92
N GLU A 396 9.70 23.85 6.09
CA GLU A 396 10.14 23.32 7.39
C GLU A 396 9.93 21.80 7.49
N ALA A 397 8.75 21.29 7.10
CA ALA A 397 8.47 19.87 7.12
C ALA A 397 9.40 19.08 6.18
N LEU A 398 9.67 19.60 4.97
CA LEU A 398 10.64 18.99 4.05
C LEU A 398 12.04 18.97 4.62
N ASN A 399 12.51 20.12 5.11
CA ASN A 399 13.86 20.25 5.63
C ASN A 399 14.05 19.38 6.87
N THR A 400 13.03 19.21 7.71
CA THR A 400 13.08 18.31 8.87
C THR A 400 13.42 16.87 8.46
N VAL A 401 12.80 16.35 7.41
CA VAL A 401 13.16 15.03 6.87
C VAL A 401 14.56 15.07 6.26
N ARG A 402 14.88 16.08 5.44
CA ARG A 402 16.20 16.20 4.77
C ARG A 402 17.35 16.21 5.78
N TRP A 403 17.23 16.94 6.89
CA TRP A 403 18.22 16.97 7.96
C TRP A 403 18.34 15.62 8.68
N ALA A 404 17.22 14.92 8.91
CA ALA A 404 17.26 13.55 9.41
C ALA A 404 17.96 12.59 8.44
N ARG A 405 18.00 12.91 7.14
CA ARG A 405 18.73 12.18 6.09
C ARG A 405 20.19 12.59 5.91
N GLY A 406 20.69 13.53 6.71
CA GLY A 406 22.08 13.98 6.70
C GLY A 406 22.38 15.07 5.68
N ILE A 407 21.36 15.65 5.04
CA ILE A 407 21.52 16.80 4.14
C ILE A 407 21.82 18.06 4.99
N SER A 408 22.77 18.88 4.54
CA SER A 408 23.23 20.06 5.30
C SER A 408 22.11 21.09 5.49
N TYR A 409 22.18 21.84 6.60
CA TYR A 409 21.35 23.03 6.80
C TYR A 409 21.65 24.12 5.75
N ASP A 410 22.87 24.14 5.21
CA ASP A 410 23.26 25.08 4.15
C ASP A 410 22.53 24.79 2.82
N ASP A 411 22.01 23.56 2.65
CA ASP A 411 21.26 23.13 1.47
C ASP A 411 19.74 23.20 1.69
N GLU A 412 19.27 23.91 2.72
CA GLU A 412 17.85 23.98 3.05
C GLU A 412 16.99 24.56 1.91
N ILE A 413 15.79 24.02 1.76
CA ILE A 413 14.79 24.58 0.85
C ILE A 413 14.18 25.80 1.52
N ILE A 414 14.22 26.95 0.86
CA ILE A 414 13.67 28.19 1.38
C ILE A 414 12.34 28.50 0.67
N ALA A 415 11.29 28.72 1.45
CA ALA A 415 9.96 29.13 0.99
C ALA A 415 9.94 30.58 0.49
N GLY A 416 10.60 30.85 -0.64
CA GLY A 416 10.64 32.17 -1.28
C GLY A 416 9.42 32.48 -2.14
N ALA A 417 9.43 33.64 -2.81
CA ALA A 417 8.32 34.11 -3.66
C ALA A 417 7.96 33.18 -4.84
N HIS A 418 8.83 32.23 -5.18
CA HIS A 418 8.66 31.27 -6.27
C HIS A 418 8.16 29.90 -5.82
N TYR A 419 8.05 29.65 -4.50
CA TYR A 419 7.83 28.32 -3.94
C TYR A 419 6.56 27.63 -4.47
N ASP A 420 5.43 28.34 -4.49
CA ASP A 420 4.16 27.83 -5.02
C ASP A 420 3.90 28.22 -6.49
N ARG A 421 4.89 28.77 -7.20
CA ARG A 421 4.79 29.08 -8.63
C ARG A 421 5.29 27.92 -9.47
N LEU A 422 4.86 27.86 -10.74
CA LEU A 422 5.39 26.90 -11.71
C LEU A 422 6.91 26.96 -11.72
N ASP A 423 7.53 25.78 -11.69
CA ASP A 423 8.96 25.63 -11.71
C ASP A 423 9.49 26.08 -13.08
N THR A 424 10.61 26.81 -13.09
CA THR A 424 11.20 27.36 -14.32
C THR A 424 12.57 26.76 -14.62
N ARG A 425 13.06 25.88 -13.76
CA ARG A 425 14.32 25.16 -13.95
C ARG A 425 14.16 24.13 -15.09
N PRO A 426 15.10 24.04 -16.04
CA PRO A 426 14.95 23.25 -17.25
C PRO A 426 15.00 21.72 -17.06
N GLU A 427 15.54 21.25 -15.94
CA GLU A 427 15.72 19.82 -15.61
C GLU A 427 14.52 19.20 -14.86
N TYR A 428 13.49 19.99 -14.57
CA TYR A 428 12.29 19.56 -13.83
C TYR A 428 11.01 19.65 -14.68
N ASP A 429 9.92 19.05 -14.22
CA ASP A 429 8.62 19.18 -14.87
C ASP A 429 8.06 20.59 -14.63
N ASN A 430 8.15 21.46 -15.64
CA ASN A 430 7.66 22.84 -15.59
C ASN A 430 6.11 22.94 -15.59
N SER A 431 5.38 21.82 -15.63
CA SER A 431 3.94 21.78 -15.34
C SER A 431 3.61 21.72 -13.85
N GLN A 432 4.63 21.50 -13.00
CA GLN A 432 4.50 21.45 -11.55
C GLN A 432 5.08 22.70 -10.89
N THR A 433 4.69 22.99 -9.66
CA THR A 433 5.28 24.08 -8.88
C THR A 433 6.66 23.70 -8.36
N TYR A 434 7.48 24.70 -8.03
CA TYR A 434 8.78 24.46 -7.39
C TYR A 434 8.64 23.56 -6.15
N ARG A 435 7.66 23.86 -5.28
CA ARG A 435 7.30 23.05 -4.12
C ARG A 435 7.03 21.58 -4.48
N VAL A 436 6.16 21.32 -5.45
CA VAL A 436 5.80 19.94 -5.83
C VAL A 436 7.00 19.20 -6.40
N ASN A 437 7.88 19.87 -7.15
CA ASN A 437 9.11 19.26 -7.65
C ASN A 437 10.12 18.97 -6.52
N GLU A 438 10.27 19.85 -5.53
CA GLU A 438 11.13 19.57 -4.35
C GLU A 438 10.59 18.42 -3.50
N ILE A 439 9.26 18.36 -3.29
CA ILE A 439 8.63 17.23 -2.61
C ILE A 439 8.87 15.95 -3.41
N MET A 440 8.70 15.97 -4.74
CA MET A 440 8.92 14.80 -5.59
C MET A 440 10.34 14.24 -5.46
N LYS A 441 11.36 15.10 -5.45
CA LYS A 441 12.76 14.68 -5.29
C LYS A 441 12.95 13.91 -3.98
N GLU A 442 12.48 14.49 -2.88
CA GLU A 442 12.61 13.87 -1.56
C GLU A 442 11.74 12.63 -1.41
N TYR A 443 10.53 12.63 -1.97
CA TYR A 443 9.62 11.48 -2.01
C TYR A 443 10.27 10.30 -2.78
N ARG A 444 10.93 10.58 -3.90
CA ARG A 444 11.63 9.57 -4.70
C ARG A 444 12.83 8.97 -3.98
N LYS A 445 13.68 9.79 -3.34
CA LYS A 445 14.82 9.31 -2.56
C LYS A 445 14.35 8.49 -1.36
N GLU A 446 13.32 8.97 -0.67
CA GLU A 446 12.80 8.36 0.54
C GLU A 446 12.15 7.00 0.28
N PHE A 447 11.24 6.94 -0.69
CA PHE A 447 10.42 5.76 -0.97
C PHE A 447 10.92 4.90 -2.14
N TYR A 448 12.20 5.01 -2.50
CA TYR A 448 12.80 4.13 -3.49
C TYR A 448 12.59 2.65 -3.11
N ALA A 449 12.05 1.85 -4.02
CA ALA A 449 11.64 0.46 -3.81
C ALA A 449 10.45 0.23 -2.86
N GLU A 450 9.69 1.25 -2.44
CA GLU A 450 8.52 1.07 -1.56
C GLU A 450 7.17 1.20 -2.28
N GLY A 451 7.17 1.39 -3.60
CA GLY A 451 5.97 1.37 -4.42
C GLY A 451 5.06 2.58 -4.25
N LYS A 452 5.62 3.70 -3.78
CA LYS A 452 4.87 4.92 -3.48
C LYS A 452 4.87 5.92 -4.63
N LEU A 453 5.97 5.98 -5.39
CA LEU A 453 6.25 7.09 -6.30
C LEU A 453 5.28 7.15 -7.50
N PHE A 454 4.81 6.00 -8.00
CA PHE A 454 3.80 5.98 -9.07
C PHE A 454 2.51 6.71 -8.65
N TYR A 455 2.08 6.52 -7.40
CA TYR A 455 0.90 7.20 -6.88
C TYR A 455 1.10 8.71 -6.77
N PHE A 456 2.30 9.16 -6.38
CA PHE A 456 2.65 10.58 -6.36
C PHE A 456 2.57 11.20 -7.76
N TYR A 457 3.19 10.57 -8.76
CA TYR A 457 3.13 11.04 -10.14
C TYR A 457 1.69 11.13 -10.67
N LYS A 458 0.87 10.13 -10.38
CA LYS A 458 -0.55 10.12 -10.73
C LYS A 458 -1.32 11.23 -10.01
N LEU A 459 -1.15 11.37 -8.70
CA LEU A 459 -1.82 12.40 -7.89
C LEU A 459 -1.55 13.79 -8.45
N HIS A 460 -0.29 14.06 -8.86
CA HIS A 460 0.12 15.35 -9.40
C HIS A 460 -0.01 15.48 -10.92
N ASN A 461 -0.48 14.44 -11.62
CA ASN A 461 -0.70 14.41 -13.06
C ASN A 461 0.56 14.78 -13.88
N TYR A 462 1.71 14.21 -13.50
CA TYR A 462 2.97 14.43 -14.22
C TYR A 462 2.84 14.04 -15.70
N VAL A 463 3.41 14.83 -16.60
CA VAL A 463 3.35 14.52 -18.04
C VAL A 463 4.29 13.36 -18.35
N THR A 464 5.49 13.37 -17.77
CA THR A 464 6.50 12.32 -17.87
C THR A 464 7.43 12.43 -16.65
N TYR A 465 8.37 11.51 -16.52
CA TYR A 465 9.35 11.52 -15.44
C TYR A 465 10.64 10.81 -15.84
N GLU A 466 11.71 11.06 -15.10
CA GLU A 466 13.04 10.50 -15.33
C GLU A 466 13.02 8.97 -15.40
N GLY A 467 13.31 8.44 -16.59
CA GLY A 467 13.32 7.01 -16.91
C GLY A 467 12.05 6.50 -17.60
N ALA A 468 11.00 7.32 -17.70
CA ALA A 468 9.77 6.96 -18.40
C ALA A 468 10.04 6.72 -19.89
N PRO A 469 9.49 5.63 -20.47
CA PRO A 469 9.59 5.31 -21.89
C PRO A 469 8.64 6.14 -22.77
N LEU A 470 7.65 6.81 -22.18
CA LEU A 470 6.64 7.60 -22.89
C LEU A 470 6.86 9.10 -22.68
N LYS A 471 6.61 9.88 -23.74
CA LYS A 471 6.65 11.35 -23.70
C LYS A 471 5.48 11.96 -22.91
N ASP A 472 4.36 11.26 -22.87
CA ASP A 472 3.18 11.59 -22.06
C ASP A 472 2.64 10.28 -21.46
N VAL A 473 2.58 10.20 -20.14
CA VAL A 473 2.08 9.02 -19.40
C VAL A 473 0.66 9.23 -18.85
N ARG A 474 0.04 10.39 -19.06
CA ARG A 474 -1.19 10.77 -18.35
C ARG A 474 -2.38 9.90 -18.70
N ASP A 475 -2.44 9.40 -19.94
CA ASP A 475 -3.46 8.43 -20.38
C ASP A 475 -3.21 7.02 -19.82
N LYS A 476 -2.01 6.76 -19.28
CA LYS A 476 -1.62 5.47 -18.69
C LYS A 476 -1.77 5.41 -17.19
N TYR A 477 -2.06 6.50 -16.50
CA TYR A 477 -2.22 6.46 -15.03
C TYR A 477 -3.43 5.66 -14.55
N ARG A 478 -4.47 5.54 -15.39
CA ARG A 478 -5.65 4.74 -15.07
C ARG A 478 -5.47 3.33 -15.63
N TRP A 479 -5.37 2.35 -14.75
CA TRP A 479 -5.31 0.96 -15.17
C TRP A 479 -6.67 0.53 -15.74
N PRO A 480 -6.71 -0.23 -16.83
CA PRO A 480 -7.95 -0.77 -17.35
C PRO A 480 -8.53 -1.79 -16.37
N LEU A 481 -9.84 -1.76 -16.18
CA LEU A 481 -10.54 -2.78 -15.37
C LEU A 481 -10.33 -4.17 -15.99
N PRO A 482 -10.35 -5.25 -15.20
CA PRO A 482 -10.40 -6.60 -15.74
C PRO A 482 -11.65 -6.80 -16.62
N ASP A 483 -11.54 -7.63 -17.66
CA ASP A 483 -12.64 -7.84 -18.62
C ASP A 483 -13.91 -8.35 -17.94
N ASP A 484 -13.78 -9.25 -16.95
CA ASP A 484 -14.91 -9.78 -16.18
C ASP A 484 -15.69 -8.67 -15.45
N GLU A 485 -15.01 -7.64 -14.95
CA GLU A 485 -15.67 -6.50 -14.30
C GLU A 485 -16.45 -5.64 -15.31
N ILE A 486 -15.90 -5.48 -16.51
CA ILE A 486 -16.57 -4.72 -17.59
C ILE A 486 -17.84 -5.47 -18.02
N ILE A 487 -17.77 -6.80 -18.13
CA ILE A 487 -18.87 -7.62 -18.63
C ILE A 487 -19.96 -7.86 -17.56
N PHE A 488 -19.58 -8.07 -16.29
CA PHE A 488 -20.50 -8.52 -15.24
C PHE A 488 -20.72 -7.52 -14.09
N GLY A 489 -19.96 -6.43 -14.02
CA GLY A 489 -19.95 -5.48 -12.89
C GLY A 489 -21.17 -4.56 -12.78
N ASN A 490 -22.12 -4.62 -13.72
CA ASN A 490 -23.29 -3.74 -13.79
C ASN A 490 -22.88 -2.25 -13.83
N ASN A 491 -21.95 -1.93 -14.73
CA ASN A 491 -21.26 -0.64 -14.82
C ASN A 491 -21.89 0.35 -15.83
N ASP A 492 -23.06 0.03 -16.39
CA ASP A 492 -23.77 0.84 -17.38
C ASP A 492 -24.17 2.25 -16.87
#